data_AF-A0A5A7WW11-F1
#
_entry.id   AF-A0A5A7WW11-F1
#
_cell.length_a   1.000
_cell.length_b   1.000
_cell.length_c   1.000
_cell.angle_alpha   90.00
_cell.angle_beta   90.00
_cell.angle_gamma   90.00
#
_symmetry.space_group_name_H-M   'P 1'
#
loop_
_entity.id
_entity.type
_entity.pdbx_description
1 polymer ?
#
loop_
_entity_poly.entity_id
_entity_poly.type
_entity_poly.pdbx_seq_one_letter_code
_entity_poly.pdbx_strand_id
1 'polypeptide(L)'
;MATCVGDAWIEAGAPDGKASSVDIVRIKAEDLREAQRTASRIRADARASDRDVAVFLDVESHTAVDARTAWSELDSFCSDEPTSVRYVGTEAGLLGLISDITAAGVADGVTILRLGRSEDAMKGTG
;
A
#
# COMPACT_ATOMS: atom_id res chain seq x y z
N MET A 1 -4.23 22.53 16.98
CA MET A 1 -5.23 21.81 16.17
C MET A 1 -4.54 21.40 14.88
N ALA A 2 -4.19 20.12 14.74
CA ALA A 2 -3.55 19.62 13.52
C ALA A 2 -4.62 19.49 12.43
N THR A 3 -4.36 20.10 11.28
CA THR A 3 -5.21 19.99 10.10
C THR A 3 -4.90 18.67 9.41
N CYS A 4 -5.90 17.81 9.23
CA CYS A 4 -5.80 16.66 8.35
C CYS A 4 -5.52 17.16 6.93
N VAL A 5 -4.34 16.89 6.38
CA VAL A 5 -4.07 17.08 4.96
C VAL A 5 -4.81 15.96 4.24
N GLY A 6 -5.91 16.30 3.57
CA GLY A 6 -6.69 15.35 2.78
C GLY A 6 -5.90 14.85 1.57
N ASP A 7 -5.80 13.53 1.43
CA ASP A 7 -6.36 12.69 0.35
C ASP A 7 -6.56 13.29 -1.05
N ALA A 8 -5.77 14.28 -1.49
CA ALA A 8 -5.87 14.82 -2.83
C ALA A 8 -5.23 13.88 -3.86
N TRP A 9 -5.88 12.76 -4.13
CA TRP A 9 -5.63 11.95 -5.33
C TRP A 9 -6.37 12.59 -6.50
N ILE A 10 -5.67 12.79 -7.62
CA ILE A 10 -6.29 13.28 -8.85
C ILE A 10 -6.82 12.07 -9.62
N GLU A 11 -8.15 11.94 -9.71
CA GLU A 11 -8.78 11.06 -10.69
C GLU A 11 -8.52 11.63 -12.10
N ALA A 12 -7.80 10.89 -12.94
CA ALA A 12 -7.73 11.19 -14.36
C ALA A 12 -9.04 10.75 -15.03
N GLY A 13 -10.07 11.60 -14.99
CA GLY A 13 -11.31 11.38 -15.72
C GLY A 13 -11.13 11.50 -17.24
N ALA A 14 -11.89 10.71 -18.01
CA ALA A 14 -12.02 10.89 -19.45
C ALA A 14 -12.58 12.30 -19.78
N PRO A 15 -12.24 12.89 -20.95
CA PRO A 15 -12.59 14.28 -21.30
C PRO A 15 -14.10 14.53 -21.49
N ASP A 16 -14.95 13.52 -21.32
CA ASP A 16 -16.40 13.61 -21.46
C ASP A 16 -17.14 13.91 -20.15
N GLY A 17 -16.41 14.10 -19.04
CA GLY A 17 -16.96 14.68 -17.80
C GLY A 17 -17.85 13.74 -16.99
N LYS A 18 -17.84 12.43 -17.27
CA LYS A 18 -18.39 11.43 -16.35
C LYS A 18 -17.27 10.81 -15.54
N ALA A 19 -16.83 11.51 -14.48
CA ALA A 19 -16.09 10.84 -13.42
C ALA A 19 -17.02 9.79 -12.81
N SER A 20 -16.78 8.52 -13.10
CA SER A 20 -17.22 7.45 -12.19
C SER A 20 -16.54 7.77 -10.87
N SER A 21 -17.31 8.23 -9.87
CA SER A 21 -16.76 8.51 -8.54
C SER A 21 -16.47 7.17 -7.89
N VAL A 22 -15.27 6.65 -8.11
CA VAL A 22 -14.84 5.41 -7.48
C VAL A 22 -14.32 5.78 -6.10
N ASP A 23 -14.96 5.28 -5.05
CA ASP A 23 -14.47 5.48 -3.69
C ASP A 23 -13.12 4.75 -3.57
N ILE A 24 -12.04 5.45 -3.19
CA ILE A 24 -10.74 4.82 -2.95
C ILE A 24 -10.62 4.53 -1.45
N VAL A 25 -10.40 3.26 -1.11
CA VAL A 25 -10.22 2.82 0.28
C VAL A 25 -8.84 2.21 0.46
N ARG A 26 -8.07 2.75 1.40
CA ARG A 26 -6.79 2.15 1.82
C ARG A 26 -7.01 1.26 3.04
N ILE A 27 -6.39 0.09 3.02
CA ILE A 27 -6.44 -0.87 4.12
C ILE A 27 -5.04 -1.27 4.57
N LYS A 28 -4.92 -1.58 5.85
CA LYS A 28 -3.80 -2.32 6.43
C LYS A 28 -4.29 -3.71 6.80
N ALA A 29 -3.40 -4.68 6.74
CA ALA A 29 -3.70 -6.07 7.10
C ALA A 29 -2.41 -6.77 7.55
N GLU A 30 -2.50 -7.68 8.51
CA GLU A 30 -1.38 -8.46 9.00
C GLU A 30 -0.84 -9.41 7.92
N ASP A 31 -1.74 -9.95 7.10
CA ASP A 31 -1.40 -10.84 5.99
C ASP A 31 -2.33 -10.65 4.76
N LEU A 32 -1.98 -11.29 3.64
CA LEU A 32 -2.75 -11.20 2.39
C LEU A 32 -4.15 -11.83 2.49
N ARG A 33 -4.34 -12.80 3.38
CA ARG A 33 -5.64 -13.47 3.57
C ARG A 33 -6.60 -12.55 4.29
N GLU A 34 -6.13 -11.85 5.32
CA GLU A 34 -6.87 -10.79 5.99
C GLU A 34 -7.18 -9.66 5.01
N ALA A 35 -6.18 -9.19 4.24
CA ALA A 35 -6.39 -8.16 3.21
C ALA A 35 -7.51 -8.55 2.24
N GLN A 36 -7.49 -9.77 1.71
CA GLN A 36 -8.49 -10.28 0.78
C GLN A 36 -9.89 -10.32 1.41
N ARG A 37 -10.00 -10.75 2.67
CA ARG A 37 -11.29 -10.79 3.40
C ARG A 37 -11.84 -9.38 3.60
N THR A 38 -10.99 -8.46 4.05
CA THR A 38 -11.37 -7.06 4.29
C THR A 38 -11.78 -6.38 2.99
N ALA A 39 -11.00 -6.54 1.91
CA ALA A 39 -11.35 -6.01 0.59
C ALA A 39 -12.66 -6.61 0.07
N SER A 40 -12.88 -7.92 0.21
CA SER A 40 -14.12 -8.57 -0.21
C SER A 40 -15.34 -8.02 0.53
N ARG A 41 -15.21 -7.76 1.83
CA ARG A 41 -16.26 -7.15 2.64
C ARG A 41 -16.57 -5.72 2.20
N ILE A 42 -15.53 -4.87 2.06
CA ILE A 42 -15.68 -3.48 1.62
C ILE A 42 -16.40 -3.41 0.27
N ARG A 43 -15.97 -4.25 -0.70
CA ARG A 43 -16.60 -4.30 -2.01
C ARG A 43 -18.04 -4.83 -1.97
N ALA A 44 -18.36 -5.77 -1.08
CA ALA A 44 -19.72 -6.27 -0.92
C ALA A 44 -20.64 -5.18 -0.34
N ASP A 45 -20.18 -4.45 0.67
CA ASP A 45 -20.93 -3.34 1.29
C ASP A 45 -21.14 -2.19 0.29
N ALA A 46 -20.13 -1.86 -0.51
CA ALA A 46 -20.23 -0.86 -1.58
C ALA A 46 -21.26 -1.26 -2.65
N ARG A 47 -21.21 -2.51 -3.14
CA ARG A 47 -22.20 -3.03 -4.10
C ARG A 47 -23.62 -3.04 -3.57
N ALA A 48 -23.80 -3.37 -2.29
CA ALA A 48 -25.12 -3.31 -1.65
C ALA A 48 -25.70 -1.88 -1.61
N SER A 49 -24.84 -0.87 -1.76
CA SER A 49 -25.19 0.55 -1.77
C SER A 49 -25.11 1.19 -3.16
N ASP A 50 -24.97 0.40 -4.23
CA ASP A 50 -24.81 0.86 -5.62
C ASP A 50 -23.62 1.83 -5.81
N ARG A 51 -22.51 1.55 -5.11
CA ARG A 51 -21.25 2.30 -5.21
C ARG A 51 -20.14 1.43 -5.76
N ASP A 52 -19.24 2.06 -6.51
CA ASP A 52 -17.97 1.48 -6.93
C ASP A 52 -16.86 1.86 -5.96
N VAL A 53 -15.98 0.91 -5.63
CA VAL A 53 -14.87 1.10 -4.70
C VAL A 53 -13.61 0.42 -5.22
N ALA A 54 -12.47 1.10 -5.12
CA ALA A 54 -11.13 0.55 -5.35
C ALA A 54 -10.40 0.42 -4.01
N VAL A 55 -9.92 -0.78 -3.70
CA VAL A 55 -9.25 -1.09 -2.44
C VAL A 55 -7.74 -1.21 -2.65
N PHE A 56 -6.97 -0.41 -1.91
CA PHE A 56 -5.51 -0.42 -1.95
C PHE A 56 -4.93 -0.96 -0.65
N LEU A 57 -4.04 -1.95 -0.74
CA LEU A 57 -3.34 -2.50 0.42
C LEU A 57 -2.06 -1.70 0.70
N ASP A 58 -1.90 -1.21 1.92
CA ASP A 58 -0.63 -0.67 2.38
C ASP A 58 0.39 -1.82 2.52
N VAL A 59 1.54 -1.71 1.86
CA VAL A 59 2.64 -2.68 1.94
C VAL A 59 3.90 -1.97 2.43
N GLU A 60 4.38 -2.38 3.59
CA GLU A 60 5.68 -1.95 4.10
C GLU A 60 6.79 -2.62 3.26
N SER A 61 7.75 -1.84 2.78
CA SER A 61 8.73 -2.35 1.83
C SER A 61 10.15 -1.89 2.13
N HIS A 62 11.05 -2.85 2.17
CA HIS A 62 12.48 -2.62 2.12
C HIS A 62 13.11 -3.46 0.99
N THR A 63 13.89 -2.81 0.14
CA THR A 63 14.48 -3.45 -1.04
C THR A 63 15.97 -3.16 -1.13
N ALA A 64 16.75 -4.18 -1.46
CA ALA A 64 18.17 -4.06 -1.77
C ALA A 64 18.51 -4.82 -3.07
N VAL A 65 19.81 -4.88 -3.40
CA VAL A 65 20.32 -5.59 -4.59
C VAL A 65 20.00 -7.08 -4.59
N ASP A 66 19.91 -7.67 -3.40
CA ASP A 66 19.52 -9.06 -3.18
C ASP A 66 18.76 -9.21 -1.85
N ALA A 67 18.02 -10.31 -1.71
CA ALA A 67 17.18 -10.54 -0.56
C ALA A 67 17.98 -10.69 0.75
N ARG A 68 19.17 -11.30 0.72
CA ARG A 68 19.99 -11.46 1.93
C ARG A 68 20.44 -10.11 2.44
N THR A 69 20.89 -9.24 1.53
CA THR A 69 21.27 -7.86 1.87
C THR A 69 20.08 -7.09 2.45
N ALA A 70 18.90 -7.15 1.82
CA ALA A 70 17.71 -6.47 2.33
C ALA A 70 17.33 -6.91 3.75
N TRP A 71 17.37 -8.22 4.02
CA TRP A 71 17.10 -8.74 5.37
C TRP A 71 18.14 -8.29 6.39
N SER A 72 19.42 -8.32 6.03
CA SER A 72 20.51 -7.87 6.91
C SER A 72 20.41 -6.37 7.20
N GLU A 73 20.03 -5.57 6.21
CA GLU A 73 19.82 -4.14 6.39
C GLU A 73 18.61 -3.89 7.29
N LEU A 74 17.46 -4.50 7.02
CA LEU A 74 16.26 -4.31 7.83
C LEU A 74 16.50 -4.65 9.32
N ASP A 75 17.12 -5.79 9.61
CA ASP A 75 17.45 -6.22 10.97
C ASP A 75 18.32 -5.19 11.72
N SER A 76 19.13 -4.43 10.99
CA SER A 76 20.01 -3.41 11.57
C SER A 76 19.30 -2.10 11.97
N PHE A 77 18.11 -1.81 11.43
CA PHE A 77 17.43 -0.53 11.67
C PHE A 77 15.94 -0.62 12.04
N CYS A 78 15.31 -1.79 11.93
CA CYS A 78 13.89 -1.97 12.19
C CYS A 78 13.64 -3.26 12.98
N SER A 79 13.29 -3.11 14.24
CA SER A 79 12.88 -4.21 15.13
C SER A 79 11.37 -4.21 15.42
N ASP A 80 10.63 -3.26 14.84
CA ASP A 80 9.21 -3.09 15.10
C ASP A 80 8.38 -4.13 14.34
N GLU A 81 7.32 -4.60 15.00
CA GLU A 81 6.30 -5.41 14.35
C GLU A 81 5.65 -4.62 13.20
N PRO A 82 5.41 -5.28 12.05
CA PRO A 82 4.75 -4.65 10.93
C PRO A 82 3.33 -4.20 11.28
N THR A 83 2.97 -3.00 10.83
CA THR A 83 1.60 -2.47 10.95
C THR A 83 0.71 -2.89 9.78
N SER A 84 1.32 -3.44 8.73
CA SER A 84 0.67 -4.06 7.57
C SER A 84 1.64 -5.05 6.91
N VAL A 85 1.19 -5.78 5.89
CA VAL A 85 2.02 -6.70 5.10
C VAL A 85 3.39 -6.11 4.78
N ARG A 86 4.46 -6.81 5.17
CA ARG A 86 5.84 -6.38 4.97
C ARG A 86 6.54 -7.22 3.91
N TYR A 87 7.13 -6.56 2.93
CA TYR A 87 7.99 -7.14 1.92
C TYR A 87 9.45 -6.75 2.14
N VAL A 88 10.33 -7.75 2.15
CA VAL A 88 11.79 -7.57 2.27
C VAL A 88 12.46 -8.39 1.18
N GLY A 89 13.15 -7.73 0.26
CA GLY A 89 13.72 -8.42 -0.88
C GLY A 89 14.30 -7.51 -1.95
N THR A 90 14.00 -7.82 -3.21
CA THR A 90 14.47 -7.06 -4.37
C THR A 90 13.34 -6.25 -4.98
N GLU A 91 13.67 -5.23 -5.76
CA GLU A 91 12.65 -4.47 -6.50
C GLU A 91 11.88 -5.36 -7.48
N ALA A 92 12.57 -6.27 -8.18
CA ALA A 92 11.94 -7.23 -9.08
C ALA A 92 10.95 -8.15 -8.34
N GLY A 93 11.32 -8.61 -7.14
CA GLY A 93 10.42 -9.44 -6.33
C GLY A 93 9.23 -8.65 -5.77
N LEU A 94 9.43 -7.37 -5.43
CA LEU A 94 8.33 -6.48 -5.03
C LEU A 94 7.33 -6.30 -6.18
N LEU A 95 7.81 -6.05 -7.40
CA LEU A 95 6.95 -5.92 -8.58
C LEU A 95 6.16 -7.20 -8.85
N GLY A 96 6.80 -8.37 -8.69
CA GLY A 96 6.13 -9.67 -8.75
C GLY A 96 5.01 -9.79 -7.72
N LEU A 97 5.29 -9.45 -6.46
CA LEU A 97 4.28 -9.45 -5.39
C LEU A 97 3.10 -8.53 -5.70
N ILE A 98 3.34 -7.33 -6.23
CA ILE A 98 2.27 -6.40 -6.62
C ILE A 98 1.40 -7.00 -7.73
N SER A 99 2.02 -7.61 -8.73
CA SER A 99 1.32 -8.31 -9.80
C SER A 99 0.47 -9.46 -9.25
N ASP A 100 1.00 -10.23 -8.29
CA ASP A 100 0.27 -11.35 -7.69
C ASP A 100 -0.91 -10.89 -6.83
N ILE A 101 -0.75 -9.82 -6.04
CA ILE A 101 -1.81 -9.22 -5.21
C ILE A 101 -3.00 -8.79 -6.09
N THR A 102 -2.71 -8.13 -7.20
CA THR A 102 -3.73 -7.65 -8.14
C THR A 102 -4.37 -8.79 -8.92
N ALA A 103 -3.58 -9.72 -9.46
CA ALA A 103 -4.07 -10.88 -10.21
C ALA A 103 -4.94 -11.83 -9.36
N ALA A 104 -4.60 -12.00 -8.07
CA ALA A 104 -5.38 -12.80 -7.13
C ALA A 104 -6.62 -12.07 -6.57
N GLY A 105 -6.82 -10.80 -6.93
CA GLY A 105 -7.94 -9.99 -6.46
C GLY A 105 -7.89 -9.64 -4.96
N VAL A 106 -6.71 -9.75 -4.34
CA VAL A 106 -6.49 -9.41 -2.92
C VAL A 106 -6.75 -7.92 -2.71
N ALA A 107 -6.23 -7.08 -3.60
CA ALA A 107 -6.46 -5.65 -3.64
C ALA A 107 -6.44 -5.18 -5.10
N ASP A 108 -7.04 -4.02 -5.38
CA ASP A 108 -7.06 -3.40 -6.71
C ASP A 108 -5.71 -2.71 -7.02
N GLY A 109 -4.93 -2.43 -5.97
CA GLY A 109 -3.56 -1.95 -6.04
C GLY A 109 -2.88 -1.99 -4.68
N VAL A 110 -1.67 -1.44 -4.60
CA VAL A 110 -0.94 -1.29 -3.33
C VAL A 110 -0.45 0.14 -3.12
N THR A 111 -0.34 0.55 -1.88
CA THR A 111 0.41 1.74 -1.46
C THR A 111 1.72 1.29 -0.83
N ILE A 112 2.86 1.70 -1.38
CA ILE A 112 4.17 1.30 -0.85
C ILE A 112 4.61 2.26 0.26
N LEU A 113 4.81 1.70 1.45
CA LEU A 113 5.40 2.39 2.60
C LEU A 113 6.87 1.98 2.69
N ARG A 114 7.78 2.86 2.25
CA ARG A 114 9.22 2.56 2.28
C ARG A 114 9.72 2.57 3.73
N LEU A 115 10.33 1.46 4.13
CA LEU A 115 11.08 1.34 5.38
C LEU A 115 12.50 1.83 5.11
N GLY A 116 12.91 2.83 5.88
CA GLY A 116 14.25 3.41 5.82
C GLY A 116 14.79 3.65 7.22
N ARG A 117 16.10 3.81 7.31
CA ARG A 117 16.76 4.27 8.53
C ARG A 117 16.31 5.70 8.80
N SER A 118 16.05 6.05 10.06
CA SER A 118 15.54 7.35 10.51
C SER A 118 16.53 8.53 10.35
N GLU A 119 17.38 8.51 9.32
CA GLU A 119 18.30 9.59 8.96
C GLU A 119 17.65 10.69 8.12
N ASP A 120 16.44 10.47 7.59
CA ASP A 120 15.66 11.48 6.86
C ASP A 120 15.05 12.57 7.77
N ALA A 121 15.17 12.43 9.11
CA ALA A 121 14.79 13.48 10.05
C ALA A 121 15.87 14.58 10.21
N MET A 122 17.06 14.43 9.61
CA MET A 122 18.20 15.33 9.83
C MET A 122 18.97 15.67 8.54
N LYS A 123 18.28 16.11 7.48
CA LYS A 123 18.91 16.92 6.41
C LYS A 123 18.08 18.17 6.09
N GLY A 124 17.78 18.92 7.15
CA GLY A 124 17.54 20.36 7.08
C GLY A 124 18.69 21.08 7.79
N THR A 125 19.90 21.00 7.25
CA THR A 125 21.04 21.80 7.73
C THR A 125 21.36 22.83 6.67
N GLY A 126 20.88 24.05 6.88
CA GLY A 126 21.43 25.25 6.25
C GLY A 126 22.75 25.65 6.89
#